data_AF-A0A8T2MQ95-F1
#
_entry.id   AF-A0A8T2MQ95-F1
#
_cell.length_a   1.000
_cell.length_b   1.000
_cell.length_c   1.000
_cell.angle_alpha   90.00
_cell.angle_beta   90.00
_cell.angle_gamma   90.00
#
_symmetry.space_group_name_H-M   'P 1'
#
loop_
_entity.id
_entity.type
_entity.pdbx_description
1 polymer ?
#
loop_
_entity_poly.entity_id
_entity_poly.type
_entity_poly.pdbx_seq_one_letter_code
_entity_poly.pdbx_strand_id
1 'polypeptide(L)'
;MKQGVATVLLISATGLQLLYVKNISTATGLRLLYVKNISTATGLRLLYVKNISTATGLWLLYVKNISTATGLQLLYVKNISTATGLLLLYVKNISTATGLLLLYVKNISTATGLLLLYVKNISTATGLLLLYVKNISTATGLLLLYVKNISTATGLLLLYVKNISTATGLRLLYVKNISTATGLQLLYVKNISTTG
;
A
#
# COMPACT_ATOMS: atom_id res chain seq x y z
N MET A 1 15.50 33.40 23.83
CA MET A 1 14.72 32.29 24.45
C MET A 1 15.52 31.01 24.30
N LYS A 2 15.83 30.36 25.43
CA LYS A 2 16.82 29.28 25.57
C LYS A 2 16.46 28.04 24.73
N GLN A 3 17.49 27.46 24.12
CA GLN A 3 17.47 26.16 23.48
C GLN A 3 17.16 25.08 24.53
N GLY A 4 16.05 24.36 24.35
CA GLY A 4 15.75 23.16 25.13
C GLY A 4 16.67 22.02 24.70
N VAL A 5 17.58 21.65 25.60
CA VAL A 5 18.45 20.47 25.51
C VAL A 5 17.60 19.23 25.24
N ALA A 6 18.09 18.36 24.37
CA ALA A 6 17.41 17.13 23.97
C ALA A 6 17.27 16.18 25.16
N THR A 7 16.10 16.15 25.78
CA THR A 7 15.75 15.11 26.73
C THR A 7 15.52 13.81 25.95
N VAL A 8 16.22 12.75 26.32
CA VAL A 8 15.75 11.37 26.10
C VAL A 8 14.47 11.27 26.91
N LEU A 9 13.34 11.62 26.28
CA LEU A 9 12.07 11.68 26.97
C LEU A 9 11.46 10.27 26.93
N LEU A 10 11.84 9.45 27.91
CA LEU A 10 11.06 8.28 28.32
C LEU A 10 9.78 8.81 28.98
N ILE A 11 8.80 9.20 28.15
CA ILE A 11 7.49 9.58 28.66
C ILE A 11 6.62 8.32 28.69
N SER A 12 6.50 7.71 29.86
CA SER A 12 5.33 6.91 30.19
C SER A 12 4.30 7.82 30.87
N ALA A 13 3.67 8.71 30.10
CA ALA A 13 2.65 9.62 30.62
C ALA A 13 1.34 9.40 29.89
N THR A 14 0.35 8.90 30.61
CA THR A 14 -1.05 8.96 30.20
C THR A 14 -1.52 10.41 30.29
N GLY A 15 -1.99 10.99 29.18
CA GLY A 15 -2.62 12.31 29.16
C GLY A 15 -1.72 13.51 28.85
N LEU A 16 -0.43 13.31 28.53
CA LEU A 16 0.44 14.41 28.14
C LEU A 16 0.20 14.83 26.68
N GLN A 17 -0.13 16.10 26.46
CA GLN A 17 -0.23 16.71 25.13
C GLN A 17 1.01 17.59 24.89
N LEU A 18 1.91 17.13 24.03
CA LEU A 18 3.06 17.94 23.57
C LEU A 18 2.80 18.50 22.17
N LEU A 19 3.11 19.78 22.01
CA LEU A 19 2.94 20.49 20.75
C LEU A 19 4.01 20.11 19.72
N TYR A 20 5.27 20.03 20.15
CA TYR A 20 6.40 19.76 19.25
C TYR A 20 7.47 18.92 19.95
N VAL A 21 7.86 17.81 19.33
CA VAL A 21 8.97 16.97 19.80
C VAL A 21 9.95 16.71 18.65
N LYS A 22 11.23 16.99 18.88
CA LYS A 22 12.27 16.77 17.85
C LYS A 22 12.58 15.28 17.68
N ASN A 23 12.92 14.59 18.76
CA ASN A 23 13.31 13.18 18.70
C ASN A 23 12.67 12.42 19.86
N ILE A 24 12.19 11.22 19.55
CA ILE A 24 11.69 10.25 20.53
C ILE A 24 12.39 8.92 20.24
N SER A 25 13.06 8.36 21.25
CA SER A 25 13.62 7.01 21.13
C SER A 25 12.51 5.98 21.19
N THR A 26 11.73 5.98 22.27
CA THR A 26 10.58 5.09 22.46
C THR A 26 9.40 5.90 22.99
N ALA A 27 8.21 5.67 22.45
CA ALA A 27 6.98 6.23 22.99
C ALA A 27 5.85 5.20 23.03
N THR A 28 5.11 5.24 24.14
CA THR A 28 3.94 4.40 24.38
C THR A 28 2.79 5.25 24.93
N GLY A 29 1.58 5.11 24.39
CA GLY A 29 0.36 5.71 24.95
C GLY A 29 0.26 7.23 24.88
N LEU A 30 1.00 7.90 23.98
CA LEU A 30 1.03 9.37 23.88
C LEU A 30 0.05 9.92 22.83
N ARG A 31 -0.36 11.18 23.06
CA ARG A 31 -1.00 12.03 22.06
C ARG A 31 -0.09 13.22 21.75
N LEU A 32 0.39 13.34 20.52
CA LEU A 32 1.33 14.41 20.12
C LEU A 32 0.87 15.07 18.82
N LEU A 33 1.09 16.39 18.73
CA LEU A 33 0.73 17.14 17.53
C LEU A 33 1.80 16.99 16.43
N TYR A 34 3.05 17.34 16.74
CA TYR A 34 4.15 17.28 15.77
C TYR A 34 5.36 16.55 16.33
N VAL A 35 5.84 15.55 15.59
CA VAL A 35 7.10 14.86 15.89
C VAL A 35 7.99 14.77 14.66
N LYS A 36 9.26 15.16 14.79
CA LYS A 36 10.20 15.04 13.67
C LYS A 36 10.68 13.58 13.51
N ASN A 37 11.18 12.94 14.55
CA ASN A 37 11.67 11.56 14.47
C ASN A 37 11.19 10.71 15.64
N ILE A 38 10.74 9.49 15.34
CA ILE A 38 10.48 8.44 16.33
C ILE A 38 11.23 7.17 15.91
N SER A 39 12.01 6.58 16.82
CA SER A 39 12.61 5.27 16.55
C SER A 39 11.56 4.17 16.71
N THR A 40 10.95 4.06 17.90
CA THR A 40 9.92 3.05 18.19
C THR A 40 8.66 3.69 18.76
N ALA A 41 7.51 3.36 18.18
CA ALA A 41 6.20 3.85 18.59
C ALA A 41 5.20 2.70 18.75
N THR A 42 4.52 2.68 19.90
CA THR A 42 3.44 1.73 20.19
C THR A 42 2.22 2.43 20.78
N GLY A 43 1.02 2.19 20.24
CA GLY A 43 -0.22 2.70 20.84
C GLY A 43 -0.31 4.24 20.87
N LEU A 44 0.17 4.93 19.83
CA LEU A 44 0.17 6.40 19.77
C LEU A 44 -0.94 6.94 18.88
N ARG A 45 -1.39 8.15 19.21
CA ARG A 45 -2.22 8.98 18.34
C ARG A 45 -1.46 10.25 17.97
N LEU A 46 -1.08 10.41 16.70
CA LEU A 46 -0.24 11.53 16.26
C LEU A 46 -0.85 12.24 15.05
N LEU A 47 -0.74 13.57 15.00
CA LEU A 47 -1.23 14.35 13.87
C LEU A 47 -0.19 14.39 12.73
N TYR A 48 1.03 14.81 13.04
CA TYR A 48 2.11 14.95 12.06
C TYR A 48 3.39 14.28 12.53
N VAL A 49 3.91 13.36 11.71
CA VAL A 49 5.22 12.75 11.93
C VAL A 49 6.07 12.78 10.66
N LYS A 50 7.31 13.24 10.76
CA LYS A 50 8.21 13.19 9.60
C LYS A 50 8.76 11.78 9.40
N ASN A 51 9.37 11.16 10.41
CA ASN A 51 9.94 9.82 10.27
C ASN A 51 9.58 8.92 11.45
N ILE A 52 9.18 7.69 11.16
CA ILE A 52 9.06 6.60 12.13
C ILE A 52 9.88 5.41 11.62
N SER A 53 10.72 4.83 12.48
CA SER A 53 11.43 3.61 12.11
C SER A 53 10.52 2.40 12.28
N THR A 54 9.99 2.19 13.50
CA THR A 54 9.08 1.07 13.80
C THR A 54 7.79 1.58 14.45
N ALA A 55 6.66 1.18 13.89
CA ALA A 55 5.33 1.58 14.32
C ALA A 55 4.42 0.37 14.52
N THR A 56 3.81 0.27 15.70
CA THR A 56 2.81 -0.77 16.01
C THR A 56 1.57 -0.16 16.66
N GLY A 57 0.37 -0.49 16.16
CA GLY A 57 -0.88 -0.09 16.80
C GLY A 57 -1.08 1.44 16.88
N LEU A 58 -0.78 2.17 15.81
CA LEU A 58 -0.86 3.64 15.79
C LEU A 58 -2.05 4.14 14.97
N TRP A 59 -2.56 5.30 15.38
CA TRP A 59 -3.47 6.12 14.58
C TRP A 59 -2.76 7.43 14.19
N LEU A 60 -2.49 7.62 12.89
CA LEU A 60 -1.74 8.77 12.40
C LEU A 60 -2.46 9.48 11.25
N LEU A 61 -2.51 10.81 11.31
CA LEU A 61 -3.12 11.59 10.23
C LEU A 61 -2.14 11.77 9.05
N TYR A 62 -0.94 12.27 9.33
CA TYR A 62 0.07 12.55 8.31
C TYR A 62 1.44 12.00 8.70
N VAL A 63 1.99 11.15 7.83
CA VAL A 63 3.35 10.64 7.98
C VAL A 63 4.14 10.75 6.68
N LYS A 64 5.35 11.29 6.76
CA LYS A 64 6.21 11.33 5.57
C LYS A 64 6.85 9.96 5.30
N ASN A 65 7.53 9.36 6.28
CA ASN A 65 8.18 8.07 6.08
C ASN A 65 7.95 7.12 7.26
N ILE A 66 7.63 5.86 6.94
CA ILE A 66 7.66 4.74 7.89
C ILE A 66 8.56 3.65 7.31
N SER A 67 9.51 3.14 8.11
CA SER A 67 10.28 1.96 7.68
C SER A 67 9.43 0.70 7.83
N THR A 68 9.01 0.37 9.05
CA THR A 68 8.17 -0.81 9.34
C THR A 68 6.88 -0.42 10.05
N ALA A 69 5.75 -0.89 9.52
CA ALA A 69 4.41 -0.61 10.01
C ALA A 69 3.60 -1.89 10.22
N THR A 70 3.06 -2.06 11.43
CA THR A 70 2.18 -3.20 11.77
C THR A 70 0.92 -2.71 12.48
N GLY A 71 -0.26 -3.12 12.02
CA GLY A 71 -1.51 -2.84 12.72
C GLY A 71 -1.82 -1.34 12.85
N LEU A 72 -1.67 -0.56 11.78
CA LEU A 72 -1.87 0.89 11.80
C LEU A 72 -3.12 1.31 11.04
N GLN A 73 -3.71 2.42 11.48
CA GLN A 73 -4.69 3.19 10.74
C GLN A 73 -4.08 4.54 10.36
N LEU A 74 -3.89 4.78 9.05
CA LEU A 74 -3.24 6.00 8.57
C LEU A 74 -4.06 6.69 7.48
N LEU A 75 -4.18 8.02 7.55
CA LEU A 75 -4.89 8.77 6.54
C LEU A 75 -3.99 9.10 5.34
N TYR A 76 -2.82 9.70 5.59
CA TYR A 76 -1.90 10.14 4.55
C TYR A 76 -0.47 9.71 4.84
N VAL A 77 0.10 8.92 3.94
CA VAL A 77 1.49 8.47 4.02
C VAL A 77 2.22 8.68 2.71
N LYS A 78 3.40 9.29 2.76
CA LYS A 78 4.21 9.42 1.56
C LYS A 78 4.94 8.11 1.24
N ASN A 79 5.68 7.54 2.16
CA ASN A 79 6.42 6.30 1.91
C ASN A 79 6.30 5.30 3.08
N ILE A 80 6.08 4.04 2.75
CA ILE A 80 6.22 2.90 3.67
C ILE A 80 7.15 1.87 3.02
N SER A 81 8.15 1.38 3.76
CA SER A 81 9.02 0.33 3.23
C SER A 81 8.34 -1.04 3.39
N THR A 82 7.93 -1.39 4.61
CA THR A 82 7.23 -2.64 4.92
C THR A 82 5.94 -2.37 5.67
N ALA A 83 4.83 -2.92 5.18
CA ALA A 83 3.49 -2.75 5.71
C ALA A 83 2.79 -4.09 5.91
N THR A 84 2.29 -4.33 7.13
CA THR A 84 1.52 -5.53 7.48
C THR A 84 0.26 -5.18 8.26
N GLY A 85 -0.91 -5.68 7.84
CA GLY A 85 -2.15 -5.52 8.60
C GLY A 85 -2.60 -4.07 8.78
N LEU A 86 -2.58 -3.25 7.72
CA LEU A 86 -2.89 -1.83 7.79
C LEU A 86 -4.20 -1.46 7.08
N LEU A 87 -4.84 -0.41 7.59
CA LEU A 87 -5.92 0.32 6.94
C LEU A 87 -5.40 1.71 6.53
N LEU A 88 -5.27 1.96 5.22
CA LEU A 88 -4.71 3.23 4.72
C LEU A 88 -5.61 3.89 3.68
N LEU A 89 -5.81 5.21 3.81
CA LEU A 89 -6.60 5.95 2.84
C LEU A 89 -5.77 6.39 1.63
N TYR A 90 -4.66 7.10 1.86
CA TYR A 90 -3.81 7.63 0.80
C TYR A 90 -2.35 7.31 1.03
N VAL A 91 -1.75 6.58 0.08
CA VAL A 91 -0.33 6.24 0.12
C VAL A 91 0.34 6.55 -1.21
N LYS A 92 1.47 7.24 -1.19
CA LYS A 92 2.23 7.47 -2.43
C LYS A 92 3.05 6.23 -2.82
N ASN A 93 3.86 5.69 -1.93
CA ASN A 93 4.68 4.52 -2.25
C ASN A 93 4.68 3.49 -1.12
N ILE A 94 4.56 2.22 -1.48
CA ILE A 94 4.82 1.07 -0.60
C ILE A 94 5.81 0.14 -1.31
N SER A 95 6.89 -0.26 -0.64
CA SER A 95 7.79 -1.28 -1.21
C SER A 95 7.17 -2.68 -1.04
N THR A 96 6.86 -3.09 0.19
CA THR A 96 6.26 -4.41 0.48
C THR A 96 4.98 -4.26 1.30
N ALA A 97 3.90 -4.86 0.82
CA ALA A 97 2.58 -4.81 1.42
C ALA A 97 1.97 -6.21 1.59
N THR A 98 1.56 -6.54 2.81
CA THR A 98 0.91 -7.81 3.15
C THR A 98 -0.35 -7.59 3.99
N GLY A 99 -1.48 -8.17 3.60
CA GLY A 99 -2.71 -8.14 4.41
C GLY A 99 -3.25 -6.73 4.67
N LEU A 100 -3.36 -5.89 3.64
CA LEU A 100 -3.78 -4.48 3.77
C LEU A 100 -5.12 -4.23 3.08
N LEU A 101 -5.84 -3.24 3.61
CA LEU A 101 -6.95 -2.60 2.93
C LEU A 101 -6.57 -1.15 2.60
N LEU A 102 -6.48 -0.82 1.32
CA LEU A 102 -6.05 0.51 0.86
C LEU A 102 -7.04 1.12 -0.13
N LEU A 103 -7.33 2.41 0.05
CA LEU A 103 -8.22 3.12 -0.87
C LEU A 103 -7.47 3.66 -2.09
N TYR A 104 -6.41 4.44 -1.88
CA TYR A 104 -5.65 5.08 -2.95
C TYR A 104 -4.16 4.86 -2.78
N VAL A 105 -3.54 4.23 -3.77
CA VAL A 105 -2.10 4.00 -3.81
C VAL A 105 -1.51 4.39 -5.15
N LYS A 106 -0.43 5.17 -5.15
CA LYS A 106 0.26 5.49 -6.40
C LYS A 106 1.15 4.33 -6.85
N ASN A 107 2.03 3.81 -6.00
CA ASN A 107 2.93 2.72 -6.38
C ASN A 107 3.04 1.67 -5.28
N ILE A 108 2.99 0.40 -5.66
CA ILE A 108 3.37 -0.74 -4.83
C ILE A 108 4.40 -1.57 -5.60
N SER A 109 5.54 -1.91 -4.98
CA SER A 109 6.48 -2.85 -5.60
C SER A 109 6.00 -4.28 -5.46
N THR A 110 5.75 -4.75 -4.23
CA THR A 110 5.28 -6.12 -3.96
C THR A 110 4.03 -6.09 -3.09
N ALA A 111 2.98 -6.78 -3.55
CA ALA A 111 1.67 -6.84 -2.90
C ALA A 111 1.19 -8.29 -2.76
N THR A 112 0.84 -8.68 -1.54
CA THR A 112 0.29 -10.01 -1.23
C THR A 112 -0.95 -9.92 -0.33
N GLY A 113 -2.05 -10.57 -0.71
CA GLY A 113 -3.24 -10.66 0.13
C GLY A 113 -3.88 -9.30 0.46
N LEU A 114 -4.09 -8.44 -0.54
CA LEU A 114 -4.61 -7.08 -0.36
C LEU A 114 -5.98 -6.89 -0.99
N LEU A 115 -6.75 -5.97 -0.42
CA LEU A 115 -7.94 -5.39 -1.02
C LEU A 115 -7.66 -3.91 -1.35
N LEU A 116 -7.68 -3.55 -2.64
CA LEU A 116 -7.33 -2.20 -3.09
C LEU A 116 -8.40 -1.61 -4.02
N LEU A 117 -8.77 -0.35 -3.78
CA LEU A 117 -9.75 0.32 -4.65
C LEU A 117 -9.09 0.95 -5.87
N TYR A 118 -8.11 1.83 -5.66
CA TYR A 118 -7.43 2.56 -6.73
C TYR A 118 -5.92 2.45 -6.62
N VAL A 119 -5.30 1.87 -7.65
CA VAL A 119 -3.84 1.76 -7.73
C VAL A 119 -3.32 2.22 -9.08
N LYS A 120 -2.31 3.08 -9.09
CA LYS A 120 -1.69 3.48 -10.35
C LYS A 120 -0.74 2.39 -10.87
N ASN A 121 0.21 1.92 -10.07
CA ASN A 121 1.15 0.90 -10.52
C ASN A 121 1.38 -0.17 -9.43
N ILE A 122 1.42 -1.42 -9.86
CA ILE A 122 1.92 -2.55 -9.06
C ILE A 122 2.98 -3.29 -9.87
N SER A 123 4.15 -3.56 -9.30
CA SER A 123 5.16 -4.39 -9.99
C SER A 123 4.79 -5.88 -9.88
N THR A 124 4.62 -6.39 -8.67
CA THR A 124 4.24 -7.79 -8.43
C THR A 124 3.02 -7.88 -7.52
N ALA A 125 2.00 -8.60 -7.97
CA ALA A 125 0.73 -8.78 -7.28
C ALA A 125 0.36 -10.26 -7.17
N THR A 126 0.10 -10.73 -5.95
CA THR A 126 -0.32 -12.11 -5.68
C THR A 126 -1.53 -12.16 -4.73
N GLY A 127 -2.59 -12.85 -5.12
CA GLY A 127 -3.75 -13.09 -4.25
C GLY A 127 -4.47 -11.79 -3.84
N LEU A 128 -4.76 -10.91 -4.80
CA LEU A 128 -5.37 -9.59 -4.53
C LEU A 128 -6.78 -9.48 -5.12
N LEU A 129 -7.58 -8.62 -4.50
CA LEU A 129 -8.84 -8.12 -5.05
C LEU A 129 -8.68 -6.62 -5.36
N LEU A 130 -8.71 -6.25 -6.65
CA LEU A 130 -8.49 -4.85 -7.08
C LEU A 130 -9.64 -4.34 -7.95
N LEU A 131 -10.10 -3.12 -7.66
CA LEU A 131 -11.17 -2.50 -8.45
C LEU A 131 -10.62 -1.76 -9.67
N TYR A 132 -9.72 -0.80 -9.47
CA TYR A 132 -9.17 0.03 -10.54
C TYR A 132 -7.65 0.06 -10.51
N VAL A 133 -7.03 -0.47 -11.56
CA VAL A 133 -5.57 -0.44 -11.70
C VAL A 133 -5.14 0.07 -13.05
N LYS A 134 -4.16 0.98 -13.07
CA LYS A 134 -3.60 1.44 -14.35
C LYS A 134 -2.61 0.42 -14.91
N ASN A 135 -1.60 0.00 -14.15
CA ASN A 135 -0.61 -0.95 -14.64
C ASN A 135 -0.27 -2.01 -13.60
N ILE A 136 -0.16 -3.26 -14.04
CA ILE A 136 0.44 -4.36 -13.29
C ILE A 136 1.52 -5.01 -14.15
N SER A 137 2.74 -5.18 -13.63
CA SER A 137 3.78 -5.91 -14.38
C SER A 137 3.55 -7.41 -14.32
N THR A 138 3.44 -7.98 -13.12
CA THR A 138 3.19 -9.42 -12.90
C THR A 138 2.01 -9.62 -11.96
N ALA A 139 1.02 -10.40 -12.40
CA ALA A 139 -0.21 -10.67 -11.69
C ALA A 139 -0.47 -12.18 -11.60
N THR A 140 -0.65 -12.69 -10.38
CA THR A 140 -0.95 -14.11 -10.12
C THR A 140 -2.13 -14.26 -9.17
N GLY A 141 -3.15 -15.02 -9.56
CA GLY A 141 -4.28 -15.35 -8.68
C GLY A 141 -5.07 -14.14 -8.21
N LEU A 142 -5.45 -13.24 -9.13
CA LEU A 142 -6.14 -11.99 -8.80
C LEU A 142 -7.59 -11.97 -9.30
N LEU A 143 -8.43 -11.24 -8.57
CA LEU A 143 -9.75 -10.80 -9.03
C LEU A 143 -9.70 -9.30 -9.32
N LEU A 144 -10.01 -8.92 -10.55
CA LEU A 144 -9.76 -7.58 -11.07
C LEU A 144 -10.96 -7.05 -11.87
N LEU A 145 -11.45 -5.86 -11.51
CA LEU A 145 -12.59 -5.27 -12.22
C LEU A 145 -12.15 -4.46 -13.45
N TYR A 146 -11.30 -3.46 -13.27
CA TYR A 146 -10.85 -2.57 -14.33
C TYR A 146 -9.34 -2.44 -14.33
N VAL A 147 -8.69 -2.91 -15.40
CA VAL A 147 -7.25 -2.77 -15.57
C VAL A 147 -6.89 -2.20 -16.94
N LYS A 148 -6.01 -1.20 -16.98
CA LYS A 148 -5.54 -0.69 -18.28
C LYS A 148 -4.50 -1.61 -18.90
N ASN A 149 -3.44 -1.98 -18.19
CA ASN A 149 -2.39 -2.83 -18.73
C ASN A 149 -1.94 -3.90 -17.73
N ILE A 150 -1.76 -5.12 -18.22
CA ILE A 150 -1.05 -6.20 -17.52
C ILE A 150 0.05 -6.73 -18.43
N SER A 151 1.30 -6.83 -17.95
CA SER A 151 2.36 -7.47 -18.74
C SER A 151 2.21 -8.98 -18.70
N THR A 152 2.27 -9.59 -17.52
CA THR A 152 2.15 -11.04 -17.33
C THR A 152 1.00 -11.35 -16.39
N ALA A 153 0.07 -12.19 -16.84
CA ALA A 153 -1.14 -12.56 -16.13
C ALA A 153 -1.27 -14.09 -16.02
N THR A 154 -1.40 -14.61 -14.80
CA THR A 154 -1.59 -16.05 -14.56
C THR A 154 -2.74 -16.30 -13.59
N GLY A 155 -3.73 -17.10 -13.98
CA GLY A 155 -4.81 -17.52 -13.08
C GLY A 155 -5.69 -16.36 -12.61
N LEU A 156 -6.12 -15.47 -13.51
CA LEU A 156 -6.88 -14.26 -13.14
C LEU A 156 -8.35 -14.35 -13.56
N LEU A 157 -9.21 -13.72 -12.75
CA LEU A 157 -10.59 -13.40 -13.11
C LEU A 157 -10.72 -11.89 -13.34
N LEU A 158 -11.10 -11.51 -14.56
CA LEU A 158 -11.02 -10.14 -15.05
C LEU A 158 -12.36 -9.70 -15.67
N LEU A 159 -12.85 -8.51 -15.31
CA LEU A 159 -14.05 -7.97 -15.97
C LEU A 159 -13.67 -7.14 -17.21
N TYR A 160 -12.86 -6.11 -17.05
CA TYR A 160 -12.48 -5.21 -18.14
C TYR A 160 -10.97 -4.97 -18.15
N VAL A 161 -10.34 -5.35 -19.26
CA VAL A 161 -8.91 -5.10 -19.48
C VAL A 161 -8.67 -4.45 -20.82
N LYS A 162 -7.80 -3.42 -20.89
CA LYS A 162 -7.42 -2.86 -22.19
C LYS A 162 -6.34 -3.70 -22.86
N ASN A 163 -5.22 -3.98 -22.21
CA ASN A 163 -4.14 -4.75 -22.82
C ASN A 163 -3.57 -5.80 -21.86
N ILE A 164 -3.30 -7.00 -22.40
CA ILE A 164 -2.51 -8.03 -21.75
C ILE A 164 -1.42 -8.50 -22.71
N SER A 165 -0.15 -8.50 -22.29
CA SER A 165 0.94 -8.99 -23.15
C SER A 165 1.01 -10.53 -23.14
N THR A 166 1.04 -11.14 -21.97
CA THR A 166 1.09 -12.60 -21.81
C THR A 166 0.05 -13.06 -20.81
N ALA A 167 -0.77 -14.03 -21.22
CA ALA A 167 -1.88 -14.56 -20.46
C ALA A 167 -1.84 -16.09 -20.37
N THR A 168 -2.02 -16.62 -19.16
CA THR A 168 -2.16 -18.06 -18.92
C THR A 168 -3.29 -18.33 -17.94
N GLY A 169 -4.28 -19.13 -18.34
CA GLY A 169 -5.35 -19.57 -17.43
C GLY A 169 -6.24 -18.42 -16.96
N LEU A 170 -6.79 -17.63 -17.88
CA LEU A 170 -7.60 -16.45 -17.53
C LEU A 170 -9.08 -16.64 -17.86
N ARG A 171 -9.94 -16.08 -17.01
CA ARG A 171 -11.37 -15.87 -17.30
C ARG A 171 -11.64 -14.39 -17.45
N LEU A 172 -12.01 -13.94 -18.65
CA LEU A 172 -12.28 -12.53 -18.94
C LEU A 172 -13.67 -12.29 -19.52
N LEU A 173 -14.33 -11.21 -19.06
CA LEU A 173 -15.54 -10.72 -19.71
C LEU A 173 -15.19 -9.88 -20.95
N TYR A 174 -14.33 -8.88 -20.80
CA TYR A 174 -13.95 -7.97 -21.87
C TYR A 174 -12.45 -7.71 -21.88
N VAL A 175 -11.84 -7.87 -23.07
CA VAL A 175 -10.46 -7.45 -23.31
C VAL A 175 -10.28 -6.80 -24.68
N LYS A 176 -9.55 -5.69 -24.75
CA LYS A 176 -9.28 -5.07 -26.06
C LYS A 176 -8.18 -5.81 -26.82
N ASN A 177 -7.01 -6.03 -26.20
CA ASN A 177 -5.89 -6.69 -26.85
C ASN A 177 -5.24 -7.74 -25.95
N ILE A 178 -4.95 -8.91 -26.51
CA ILE A 178 -4.05 -9.91 -25.92
C ILE A 178 -2.95 -10.28 -26.93
N SER A 179 -1.68 -10.24 -26.52
CA SER A 179 -0.55 -10.52 -27.43
C SER A 179 -0.12 -11.98 -27.48
N THR A 180 -0.16 -12.71 -26.37
CA THR A 180 0.12 -14.15 -26.26
C THR A 180 -0.77 -14.76 -25.20
N ALA A 181 -1.34 -15.94 -25.46
CA ALA A 181 -2.37 -16.51 -24.62
C ALA A 181 -2.41 -18.03 -24.63
N THR A 182 -2.60 -18.64 -23.45
CA THR A 182 -2.95 -20.04 -23.30
C THR A 182 -4.05 -20.21 -22.24
N GLY A 183 -5.00 -21.11 -22.47
CA GLY A 183 -6.07 -21.39 -21.50
C GLY A 183 -6.95 -20.17 -21.18
N LEU A 184 -7.56 -19.56 -22.19
CA LEU A 184 -8.49 -18.44 -22.01
C LEU A 184 -9.94 -18.91 -22.04
N GLN A 185 -10.76 -18.32 -21.16
CA GLN A 185 -12.22 -18.28 -21.28
C GLN A 185 -12.64 -16.83 -21.47
N LEU A 186 -13.23 -16.51 -22.63
CA LEU A 186 -13.56 -15.13 -23.04
C LEU A 186 -15.03 -15.01 -23.42
N LEU A 187 -15.66 -13.88 -23.04
CA LEU A 187 -16.94 -13.48 -23.63
C LEU A 187 -16.75 -12.48 -24.78
N TYR A 188 -15.93 -11.46 -24.59
CA TYR A 188 -15.65 -10.45 -25.60
C TYR A 188 -14.17 -10.13 -25.72
N VAL A 189 -13.67 -10.15 -26.96
CA VAL A 189 -12.31 -9.71 -27.30
C VAL A 189 -12.31 -8.95 -28.62
N LYS A 190 -11.51 -7.87 -28.68
CA LYS A 190 -11.32 -7.15 -29.95
C LYS A 190 -10.18 -7.74 -30.78
N ASN A 191 -8.99 -7.92 -30.21
CA ASN A 191 -7.83 -8.47 -30.91
C ASN A 191 -7.11 -9.50 -30.04
N ILE A 192 -6.75 -10.63 -30.64
CA ILE A 192 -5.80 -11.60 -30.09
C ILE A 192 -4.78 -11.90 -31.17
N SER A 193 -3.49 -11.72 -30.86
CA SER A 193 -2.43 -12.40 -31.60
C SER A 193 -2.06 -13.67 -30.82
N THR A 194 -2.05 -14.81 -31.47
CA THR A 194 -1.54 -16.06 -30.90
C THR A 194 -0.27 -16.43 -31.65
N THR A 195 0.86 -16.49 -30.97
CA THR A 195 2.03 -17.24 -31.45
C THR A 195 2.01 -18.59 -30.75
N GLY A 196 1.47 -19.60 -31.44
CA GLY A 196 1.23 -20.97 -30.93
C GLY A 196 -0.23 -21.34 -30.97
#